data_AF-A0A7Y4X9K1-F1
#
_entry.id   AF-A0A7Y4X9K1-F1
#
_cell.length_a   1.000
_cell.length_b   1.000
_cell.length_c   1.000
_cell.angle_alpha   90.00
_cell.angle_beta   90.00
_cell.angle_gamma   90.00
#
_symmetry.space_group_name_H-M   'P 1'
#
loop_
_entity.id
_entity.type
_entity.pdbx_description
1 polymer ?
#
loop_
_entity_poly.entity_id
_entity_poly.type
_entity_poly.pdbx_seq_one_letter_code
_entity_poly.pdbx_strand_id
1 'polypeptide(L)'
;PFGNSNIYVPLAQSIRLREANLTPMERMGDTLAGQAGYRAVEVRVADPSKIKPVSELVNNMGFRAFSVTSQLEEIERIFLIINSSLALIGGIALLVASFGISNTMIMAIRERTREIGIMKAIGGSDGEIMRIFFVEASLIGFLGGALGVIAGWGIDRIANVLANRWITQQAGQNFRIVEFFSIPWYLAGGAILFAVLISLIAAIYPALRAAKVDPIKALRYE
;
A
#
# COMPACT_ATOMS: atom_id res chain seq x y z
N PRO A 1 -19.88 5.35 -28.38
CA PRO A 1 -20.72 6.55 -28.61
C PRO A 1 -22.21 6.39 -28.21
N PHE A 2 -22.58 5.46 -27.32
CA PHE A 2 -23.95 5.32 -26.83
C PHE A 2 -24.09 6.00 -25.47
N GLY A 3 -24.24 7.32 -25.52
CA GLY A 3 -24.53 8.14 -24.37
C GLY A 3 -26.00 8.09 -24.01
N ASN A 4 -26.28 7.94 -22.72
CA ASN A 4 -27.32 8.61 -21.92
C ASN A 4 -28.77 8.73 -22.43
N SER A 5 -29.21 7.99 -23.45
CA SER A 5 -30.61 7.94 -23.84
C SER A 5 -31.30 6.77 -23.14
N ASN A 6 -32.17 7.06 -22.16
CA ASN A 6 -33.14 6.09 -21.64
C ASN A 6 -34.15 5.78 -22.75
N ILE A 7 -33.82 4.84 -23.64
CA ILE A 7 -34.72 4.36 -24.68
C ILE A 7 -35.62 3.30 -24.04
N TYR A 8 -36.82 3.73 -23.68
CA TYR A 8 -37.89 2.81 -23.29
C TYR A 8 -38.45 2.17 -24.54
N VAL A 9 -38.04 0.93 -24.82
CA VAL A 9 -38.59 0.15 -25.93
C VAL A 9 -39.94 -0.41 -25.49
N PRO A 10 -41.04 -0.19 -26.23
CA PRO A 10 -42.32 -0.81 -25.95
C PRO A 10 -42.19 -2.33 -25.86
N LEU A 11 -42.83 -2.93 -24.85
CA LEU A 11 -42.72 -4.35 -24.54
C LEU A 11 -42.92 -5.25 -25.78
N ALA A 12 -43.90 -4.93 -26.61
CA ALA A 12 -44.19 -5.66 -27.85
C ALA A 12 -43.02 -5.65 -28.87
N GLN A 13 -42.25 -4.56 -28.93
CA GLN A 13 -41.08 -4.45 -29.81
C GLN A 13 -39.87 -5.20 -29.25
N SER A 14 -39.66 -5.17 -27.94
CA SER A 14 -38.58 -5.94 -27.31
C SER A 14 -38.75 -7.46 -27.47
N ILE A 15 -39.98 -7.95 -27.42
CA ILE A 15 -40.31 -9.37 -27.60
C ILE A 15 -39.96 -9.80 -29.04
N ARG A 16 -40.36 -9.02 -30.05
CA ARG A 16 -40.05 -9.32 -31.46
C ARG A 16 -38.55 -9.31 -31.74
N LEU A 17 -37.80 -8.38 -31.17
CA LEU A 17 -36.35 -8.29 -31.36
C LEU A 17 -35.62 -9.45 -30.69
N ARG A 18 -36.10 -9.94 -29.55
CA ARG A 18 -35.55 -11.12 -28.87
C ARG A 18 -35.86 -12.40 -29.65
N GLU A 19 -37.10 -12.58 -30.09
CA GLU A 19 -37.50 -13.76 -30.88
C GLU A 19 -36.72 -13.89 -32.20
N ALA A 20 -36.30 -12.76 -32.79
CA ALA A 20 -35.49 -12.74 -34.01
C ALA A 20 -34.01 -13.12 -33.79
N ASN A 21 -33.49 -12.98 -32.56
CA ASN A 21 -32.08 -13.21 -32.21
C ASN A 21 -31.82 -14.49 -31.40
N LEU A 22 -32.85 -15.26 -31.06
CA LEU A 22 -32.67 -16.53 -30.35
C LEU A 22 -32.15 -17.61 -31.30
N THR A 23 -31.12 -18.33 -30.86
CA THR A 23 -30.64 -19.51 -31.59
C THR A 23 -31.68 -20.65 -31.52
N PRO A 24 -31.75 -21.56 -32.53
CA PRO A 24 -32.73 -22.65 -32.55
C PRO A 24 -32.73 -23.52 -31.29
N MET A 25 -31.59 -23.63 -30.62
CA MET A 25 -31.40 -24.41 -29.40
C MET A 25 -31.96 -23.71 -28.14
N GLU A 26 -31.93 -22.38 -28.10
CA GLU A 26 -32.55 -21.58 -27.03
C GLU A 26 -34.08 -21.58 -27.13
N ARG A 27 -34.62 -21.60 -28.35
CA ARG A 27 -36.08 -21.68 -28.59
C ARG A 27 -36.66 -23.00 -28.08
N MET A 28 -35.92 -24.10 -28.19
CA MET A 28 -36.33 -25.42 -27.68
C MET A 28 -36.27 -25.51 -26.15
N GLY A 29 -35.33 -24.82 -25.50
CA GLY A 29 -35.21 -24.77 -24.04
C GLY A 29 -36.37 -24.04 -23.36
N ASP A 30 -36.81 -22.92 -23.93
CA ASP A 30 -37.92 -22.13 -23.38
C ASP A 30 -39.28 -22.85 -23.52
N THR A 31 -39.47 -23.68 -24.55
CA THR A 31 -40.69 -24.49 -24.72
C THR A 31 -40.79 -25.68 -23.75
N LEU A 32 -39.67 -26.24 -23.30
CA LEU A 32 -39.65 -27.37 -22.36
C LEU A 32 -39.78 -26.93 -20.89
N ALA A 33 -39.40 -25.69 -20.58
CA ALA A 33 -39.43 -25.15 -19.21
C ALA A 33 -40.82 -24.64 -18.77
N GLY A 34 -41.84 -24.65 -19.65
CA GLY A 34 -43.23 -24.33 -19.31
C GLY A 34 -43.51 -22.91 -18.80
N GLN A 35 -42.50 -22.05 -18.66
CA GLN A 35 -42.65 -20.64 -18.33
C GLN A 35 -41.63 -19.81 -19.09
N ALA A 36 -42.13 -18.90 -19.94
CA ALA A 36 -41.36 -17.79 -20.47
C ALA A 36 -41.01 -16.83 -19.30
N GLY A 37 -39.98 -17.18 -18.54
CA GLY A 37 -39.51 -16.41 -17.39
C GLY A 37 -38.38 -15.45 -17.75
N TYR A 38 -38.28 -14.34 -17.02
CA TYR A 38 -37.09 -13.48 -17.06
C TYR A 38 -35.97 -14.13 -16.26
N ARG A 39 -34.80 -14.38 -16.89
CA ARG A 39 -33.64 -15.02 -16.23
C ARG A 39 -32.76 -14.04 -15.45
N ALA A 40 -32.86 -12.74 -15.74
CA ALA A 40 -32.12 -11.68 -15.07
C ALA A 40 -32.88 -10.35 -15.17
N VAL A 41 -32.77 -9.52 -14.14
CA VAL A 41 -33.31 -8.15 -14.10
C VAL A 41 -32.18 -7.22 -13.72
N GLU A 42 -31.87 -6.23 -14.57
CA GLU A 42 -30.89 -5.19 -14.27
C GLU A 42 -31.59 -4.05 -13.51
N VAL A 43 -31.18 -3.83 -12.27
CA VAL A 43 -31.69 -2.73 -11.45
C VAL A 43 -30.60 -1.66 -11.33
N ARG A 44 -30.83 -0.50 -11.94
CA ARG A 44 -29.94 0.65 -11.82
C ARG A 44 -30.38 1.54 -10.67
N VAL A 45 -29.54 1.63 -9.65
CA VAL A 45 -29.76 2.50 -8.51
C VAL A 45 -29.08 3.84 -8.79
N ALA A 46 -29.84 4.95 -8.70
CA ALA A 46 -29.33 6.29 -8.97
C ALA A 46 -28.27 6.76 -7.94
N ASP A 47 -28.27 6.16 -6.76
CA ASP A 47 -27.40 6.50 -5.64
C ASP A 47 -26.53 5.29 -5.24
N PRO A 48 -25.19 5.37 -5.38
CA PRO A 48 -24.28 4.29 -5.03
C PRO A 48 -24.40 3.81 -3.57
N SER A 49 -24.75 4.71 -2.65
CA SER A 49 -24.88 4.40 -1.22
C SER A 49 -26.09 3.52 -0.92
N LYS A 50 -27.07 3.47 -1.82
CA LYS A 50 -28.30 2.68 -1.68
C LYS A 50 -28.23 1.31 -2.34
N ILE A 51 -27.10 0.96 -2.96
CA ILE A 51 -26.92 -0.33 -3.63
C ILE A 51 -26.98 -1.49 -2.62
N LYS A 52 -26.40 -1.33 -1.42
CA LYS A 52 -26.45 -2.33 -0.34
C LYS A 52 -27.87 -2.65 0.12
N PRO A 53 -28.67 -1.69 0.60
CA PRO A 53 -30.01 -1.98 1.09
C PRO A 53 -30.94 -2.51 -0.01
N VAL A 54 -30.78 -2.07 -1.26
CA VAL A 54 -31.55 -2.62 -2.39
C VAL A 54 -31.13 -4.05 -2.71
N SER A 55 -29.84 -4.35 -2.68
CA SER A 55 -29.31 -5.72 -2.86
C SER A 55 -29.81 -6.67 -1.76
N GLU A 56 -29.83 -6.22 -0.51
CA GLU A 56 -30.37 -6.98 0.62
C GLU A 56 -31.88 -7.22 0.51
N LEU A 57 -32.65 -6.22 0.08
CA LEU A 57 -34.10 -6.34 -0.12
C LEU A 57 -34.41 -7.36 -1.24
N VAL A 58 -33.62 -7.36 -2.33
CA VAL A 58 -33.74 -8.34 -3.42
C VAL A 58 -33.34 -9.74 -2.98
N ASN A 59 -32.28 -9.88 -2.17
CA ASN A 59 -31.89 -11.15 -1.56
C ASN A 59 -32.97 -11.69 -0.61
N ASN A 60 -33.59 -10.84 0.19
CA ASN A 60 -34.69 -11.22 1.09
C ASN A 60 -35.97 -11.62 0.35
N MET A 61 -36.17 -11.12 -0.88
CA MET A 61 -37.25 -11.55 -1.77
C MET A 61 -36.97 -12.91 -2.45
N GLY A 62 -35.85 -13.56 -2.14
CA GLY A 62 -35.46 -14.88 -2.66
C GLY A 62 -34.69 -14.87 -3.97
N PHE A 63 -34.30 -13.68 -4.47
CA PHE A 63 -33.50 -13.52 -5.70
C PHE A 63 -32.05 -13.24 -5.36
N ARG A 64 -31.08 -13.84 -6.07
CA ARG A 64 -29.66 -13.49 -5.87
C ARG A 64 -29.33 -12.18 -6.57
N ALA A 65 -29.10 -11.12 -5.82
CA ALA A 65 -28.61 -9.85 -6.33
C ALA A 65 -27.09 -9.90 -6.51
N PHE A 66 -26.62 -9.73 -7.74
CA PHE A 66 -25.20 -9.50 -8.05
C PHE A 66 -24.98 -8.01 -8.29
N SER A 67 -24.22 -7.35 -7.41
CA SER A 67 -23.89 -5.93 -7.54
C SER A 67 -22.40 -5.75 -7.80
N VAL A 68 -22.05 -4.73 -8.60
CA VAL A 68 -20.64 -4.36 -8.82
C VAL A 68 -20.00 -3.90 -7.51
N THR A 69 -20.77 -3.25 -6.62
CA THR A 69 -20.31 -2.76 -5.31
C THR A 69 -19.89 -3.90 -4.37
N SER A 70 -20.60 -5.03 -4.36
CA SER A 70 -20.20 -6.19 -3.56
C SER A 70 -18.88 -6.82 -4.02
N GLN A 71 -18.56 -6.77 -5.32
CA GLN A 71 -17.26 -7.23 -5.82
C GLN A 71 -16.14 -6.26 -5.44
N LEU A 72 -16.40 -4.95 -5.51
CA LEU A 72 -15.43 -3.94 -5.09
C LEU A 72 -15.10 -4.05 -3.60
N GLU A 73 -16.09 -4.31 -2.74
CA GLU A 73 -15.87 -4.49 -1.30
C GLU A 73 -15.04 -5.74 -0.97
N GLU A 74 -15.23 -6.83 -1.70
CA GLU A 74 -14.43 -8.04 -1.53
C GLU A 74 -12.97 -7.79 -1.94
N ILE A 75 -12.78 -7.09 -3.07
CA ILE A 75 -11.45 -6.65 -3.53
C ILE A 75 -10.78 -5.71 -2.52
N GLU A 76 -11.51 -4.69 -2.03
CA GLU A 76 -11.01 -3.76 -1.01
C GLU A 76 -10.62 -4.47 0.29
N ARG A 77 -11.41 -5.47 0.72
CA ARG A 77 -11.10 -6.27 1.91
C ARG A 77 -9.81 -7.07 1.73
N ILE A 78 -9.60 -7.69 0.56
CA ILE A 78 -8.35 -8.41 0.25
C ILE A 78 -7.16 -7.44 0.27
N PHE A 79 -7.28 -6.27 -0.37
CA PHE A 79 -6.24 -5.25 -0.36
C PHE A 79 -5.94 -4.74 1.06
N LEU A 80 -6.95 -4.56 1.91
CA LEU A 80 -6.76 -4.15 3.29
C LEU A 80 -5.97 -5.19 4.10
N ILE A 81 -6.27 -6.48 3.92
CA ILE A 81 -5.54 -7.57 4.59
C ILE A 81 -4.08 -7.61 4.12
N ILE A 82 -3.84 -7.49 2.81
CA ILE A 82 -2.47 -7.48 2.26
C ILE A 82 -1.70 -6.26 2.76
N ASN A 83 -2.27 -5.05 2.65
CA ASN A 83 -1.62 -3.81 3.07
C ASN A 83 -1.32 -3.79 4.56
N SER A 84 -2.27 -4.25 5.41
CA SER A 84 -2.04 -4.35 6.85
C SER A 84 -0.95 -5.35 7.21
N SER A 85 -0.88 -6.48 6.52
CA SER A 85 0.17 -7.48 6.72
C SER A 85 1.55 -6.94 6.33
N LEU A 86 1.64 -6.26 5.18
CA LEU A 86 2.88 -5.60 4.74
C LEU A 86 3.30 -4.48 5.69
N ALA A 87 2.35 -3.68 6.19
CA ALA A 87 2.60 -2.64 7.18
C ALA A 87 3.15 -3.23 8.48
N LEU A 88 2.63 -4.37 8.94
CA LEU A 88 3.13 -5.07 10.12
C LEU A 88 4.57 -5.57 9.92
N ILE A 89 4.85 -6.24 8.80
CA ILE A 89 6.19 -6.72 8.47
C ILE A 89 7.18 -5.55 8.36
N GLY A 90 6.77 -4.47 7.68
CA GLY A 90 7.56 -3.24 7.59
C GLY A 90 7.81 -2.61 8.96
N GLY A 91 6.80 -2.57 9.83
CA GLY A 91 6.93 -2.10 11.20
C GLY A 91 7.95 -2.90 12.01
N ILE A 92 7.92 -4.24 11.92
CA ILE A 92 8.90 -5.11 12.58
C ILE A 92 10.30 -4.85 12.03
N ALA A 93 10.46 -4.73 10.71
CA ALA A 93 11.74 -4.42 10.08
C ALA A 93 12.31 -3.08 10.56
N LEU A 94 11.46 -2.06 10.72
CA LEU A 94 11.86 -0.75 11.25
C LEU A 94 12.29 -0.83 12.71
N LEU A 95 11.63 -1.64 13.55
CA LEU A 95 12.06 -1.87 14.93
C LEU A 95 13.45 -2.51 14.98
N VAL A 96 13.67 -3.55 14.17
CA VAL A 96 14.98 -4.21 14.08
C VAL A 96 16.06 -3.23 13.59
N ALA A 97 15.77 -2.43 12.56
CA ALA A 97 16.67 -1.40 12.07
C ALA A 97 16.99 -0.35 13.14
N SER A 98 15.98 0.07 13.92
CA SER A 98 16.14 1.03 15.03
C SER A 98 17.09 0.51 16.11
N PHE A 99 16.99 -0.77 16.47
CA PHE A 99 17.95 -1.40 17.38
C PHE A 99 19.35 -1.47 16.78
N GLY A 100 19.46 -1.76 15.48
CA GLY A 100 20.73 -1.73 14.76
C GLY A 100 21.40 -0.36 14.85
N ILE A 101 20.69 0.71 14.51
CA ILE A 101 21.17 2.10 14.59
C ILE A 101 21.60 2.42 16.02
N SER A 102 20.77 2.10 17.01
CA SER A 102 21.06 2.34 18.42
C SER A 102 22.36 1.66 18.85
N ASN A 103 22.55 0.41 18.46
CA ASN A 103 23.74 -0.36 18.80
C ASN A 103 25.01 0.22 18.15
N THR A 104 24.94 0.57 16.86
CA THR A 104 26.04 1.22 16.16
C THR A 104 26.42 2.56 16.80
N MET A 105 25.44 3.37 17.21
CA MET A 105 25.74 4.62 17.91
C MET A 105 26.36 4.41 19.28
N ILE A 106 25.87 3.44 20.06
CA ILE A 106 26.49 3.11 21.35
C ILE A 106 27.95 2.70 21.16
N MET A 107 28.25 1.94 20.12
CA MET A 107 29.62 1.58 19.75
C MET A 107 30.44 2.84 19.39
N ALA A 108 29.95 3.69 18.50
CA ALA A 108 30.63 4.92 18.09
C ALA A 108 30.92 5.85 19.28
N ILE A 109 29.98 5.96 20.24
CA ILE A 109 30.16 6.75 21.46
C ILE A 109 31.31 6.19 22.30
N ARG A 110 31.38 4.86 22.46
CA ARG A 110 32.44 4.23 23.25
C ARG A 110 33.81 4.53 22.65
N GLU A 111 33.95 4.39 21.33
CA GLU A 111 35.20 4.69 20.61
C GLU A 111 35.59 6.16 20.73
N ARG A 112 34.62 7.09 20.69
CA ARG A 112 34.83 8.54 20.76
C ARG A 112 34.72 9.12 22.18
N THR A 113 34.74 8.29 23.23
CA THR A 113 34.51 8.74 24.63
C THR A 113 35.51 9.83 25.05
N ARG A 114 36.79 9.69 24.67
CA ARG A 114 37.84 10.67 24.98
C ARG A 114 37.61 12.00 24.28
N GLU A 115 37.19 11.98 23.01
CA GLU A 115 36.87 13.19 22.24
C GLU A 115 35.70 13.95 22.87
N ILE A 116 34.64 13.24 23.27
CA ILE A 116 33.49 13.80 23.99
C ILE A 116 33.94 14.40 25.33
N GLY A 117 34.81 13.71 26.06
CA GLY A 117 35.39 14.19 27.32
C GLY A 117 36.19 15.49 27.15
N ILE A 118 37.00 15.59 26.10
CA ILE A 118 37.75 16.80 25.76
C ILE A 118 36.79 17.94 25.42
N MET A 119 35.78 17.68 24.57
CA MET A 119 34.75 18.67 24.23
C MET A 119 34.04 19.23 25.47
N LYS A 120 33.68 18.38 26.43
CA LYS A 120 33.06 18.83 27.69
C LYS A 120 34.05 19.59 28.58
N ALA A 121 35.32 19.18 28.62
CA ALA A 121 36.33 19.85 29.44
C ALA A 121 36.64 21.29 28.98
N ILE A 122 36.51 21.56 27.68
CA ILE A 122 36.65 22.93 27.12
C ILE A 122 35.35 23.75 27.18
N GLY A 123 34.29 23.22 27.79
CA GLY A 123 33.03 23.94 28.00
C GLY A 123 31.86 23.58 27.06
N GLY A 124 31.99 22.51 26.26
CA GLY A 124 30.90 22.03 25.40
C GLY A 124 29.69 21.56 26.21
N SER A 125 28.51 22.04 25.81
CA SER A 125 27.24 21.71 26.45
C SER A 125 26.72 20.32 26.06
N ASP A 126 25.93 19.71 26.93
CA ASP A 126 25.24 18.44 26.66
C ASP A 126 24.41 18.50 25.36
N GLY A 127 23.78 19.64 25.08
CA GLY A 127 22.98 19.85 23.88
C GLY A 127 23.79 19.88 22.58
N GLU A 128 24.99 20.45 22.59
CA GLU A 128 25.89 20.45 21.43
C GLU A 128 26.35 19.03 21.10
N ILE A 129 26.68 18.24 22.12
CA ILE A 129 27.04 16.82 21.95
C ILE A 129 25.84 16.04 21.38
N MET A 130 24.64 16.22 21.94
CA MET A 130 23.44 15.56 21.41
C MET A 130 23.18 15.92 19.94
N ARG A 131 23.39 17.19 19.56
CA ARG A 131 23.15 17.67 18.19
C ARG A 131 24.06 16.97 17.17
N ILE A 132 25.31 16.68 17.53
CA ILE A 132 26.23 15.93 16.67
C ILE A 132 25.66 14.54 16.36
N PHE A 133 25.23 13.81 17.39
CA PHE A 133 24.66 12.48 17.19
C PHE A 133 23.32 12.50 16.44
N PHE A 134 22.47 13.51 16.65
CA PHE A 134 21.25 13.65 15.86
C PHE A 134 21.51 13.95 14.38
N VAL A 135 22.54 14.73 14.06
CA VAL A 135 22.96 14.94 12.67
C VAL A 135 23.48 13.64 12.06
N GLU A 136 24.30 12.88 12.78
CA GLU A 136 24.78 11.56 12.33
C GLU A 136 23.60 10.59 12.11
N ALA A 137 22.63 10.57 13.02
CA ALA A 137 21.40 9.78 12.89
C ALA A 137 20.57 10.19 11.68
N SER A 138 20.42 11.50 11.45
CA SER A 138 19.65 12.04 10.34
C SER A 138 20.29 11.68 9.01
N LEU A 139 21.62 11.75 8.93
CA LEU A 139 22.37 11.34 7.74
C LEU A 139 22.22 9.84 7.46
N ILE A 140 22.31 8.99 8.49
CA ILE A 140 22.08 7.54 8.35
C ILE A 140 20.66 7.27 7.85
N GLY A 141 19.65 7.91 8.44
CA GLY A 141 18.25 7.76 8.04
C GLY A 141 17.98 8.27 6.63
N PHE A 142 18.58 9.41 6.25
CA PHE A 142 18.43 10.01 4.93
C PHE A 142 19.08 9.14 3.85
N LEU A 143 20.32 8.69 4.07
CA LEU A 143 21.02 7.82 3.12
C LEU A 143 20.33 6.45 3.02
N GLY A 144 19.93 5.86 4.14
CA GLY A 144 19.17 4.61 4.16
C GLY A 144 17.83 4.73 3.46
N GLY A 145 17.09 5.82 3.70
CA GLY A 145 15.83 6.12 3.02
C GLY A 145 16.01 6.33 1.52
N ALA A 146 17.00 7.12 1.11
CA ALA A 146 17.30 7.38 -0.30
C ALA A 146 17.68 6.09 -1.04
N LEU A 147 18.58 5.28 -0.47
CA LEU A 147 18.97 3.99 -1.03
C LEU A 147 17.79 3.01 -1.05
N GLY A 148 16.95 3.01 0.00
CA GLY A 148 15.74 2.20 0.07
C GLY A 148 14.73 2.54 -1.02
N VAL A 149 14.50 3.83 -1.30
CA VAL A 149 13.64 4.29 -2.40
C VAL A 149 14.21 3.86 -3.75
N ILE A 150 15.51 4.03 -3.98
CA ILE A 150 16.16 3.63 -5.23
C ILE A 150 16.05 2.10 -5.43
N ALA A 151 16.32 1.32 -4.38
CA ALA A 151 16.18 -0.12 -4.42
C ALA A 151 14.72 -0.55 -4.65
N GLY A 152 13.76 0.13 -4.01
CA GLY A 152 12.33 -0.10 -4.20
C GLY A 152 11.89 0.13 -5.65
N TRP A 153 12.34 1.22 -6.28
CA TRP A 153 12.13 1.47 -7.71
C TRP A 153 12.79 0.41 -8.60
N GLY A 154 13.99 -0.07 -8.24
CA GLY A 154 14.65 -1.16 -8.95
C GLY A 154 13.85 -2.47 -8.90
N ILE A 155 13.37 -2.84 -7.71
CA ILE A 155 12.54 -4.03 -7.50
C ILE A 155 11.21 -3.90 -8.26
N ASP A 156 10.59 -2.74 -8.22
CA ASP A 156 9.35 -2.45 -8.95
C ASP A 156 9.51 -2.69 -10.46
N ARG A 157 10.58 -2.18 -11.05
CA ARG A 157 10.87 -2.36 -12.48
C ARG A 157 11.08 -3.83 -12.84
N ILE A 158 11.78 -4.58 -11.99
CA ILE A 158 12.00 -6.02 -12.18
C ILE A 158 10.68 -6.79 -12.05
N ALA A 159 9.87 -6.47 -11.05
CA ALA A 159 8.56 -7.07 -10.83
C ALA A 159 7.62 -6.83 -12.01
N ASN A 160 7.57 -5.59 -12.53
CA ASN A 160 6.79 -5.24 -13.71
C ASN A 160 7.22 -6.06 -14.96
N VAL A 161 8.53 -6.22 -15.20
CA VAL A 161 9.02 -7.04 -16.33
C VAL A 161 8.61 -8.50 -16.15
N LEU A 162 8.76 -9.05 -14.95
CA LEU A 162 8.44 -10.45 -14.67
C LEU A 162 6.94 -10.71 -14.79
N ALA A 163 6.11 -9.83 -14.23
CA ALA A 163 4.65 -9.91 -14.32
C ALA A 163 4.16 -9.84 -15.76
N ASN A 164 4.67 -8.89 -16.56
CA ASN A 164 4.32 -8.78 -17.97
C ASN A 164 4.71 -10.04 -18.77
N ARG A 165 5.87 -10.65 -18.48
CA ARG A 165 6.28 -11.91 -19.11
C ARG A 165 5.38 -13.08 -18.76
N TRP A 166 4.91 -13.17 -17.52
CA TRP A 166 3.98 -14.22 -17.09
C TRP A 166 2.59 -14.06 -17.72
N ILE A 167 2.06 -12.83 -17.72
CA ILE A 167 0.73 -12.53 -18.26
C ILE A 167 0.69 -12.73 -19.78
N THR A 168 1.73 -12.27 -20.51
CA THR A 168 1.80 -12.43 -21.97
C THR A 168 1.86 -13.89 -22.40
N GLN A 169 2.44 -14.77 -21.57
CA GLN A 169 2.49 -16.22 -21.83
C GLN A 169 1.14 -16.93 -21.61
N GLN A 170 0.27 -16.41 -20.74
CA GLN A 170 -1.02 -17.04 -20.42
C GLN A 170 -2.21 -16.43 -21.19
N ALA A 171 -2.21 -15.13 -21.46
CA ALA A 171 -3.40 -14.41 -21.94
C ALA A 171 -3.39 -14.04 -23.45
N GLY A 172 -2.30 -14.34 -24.18
CA GLY A 172 -2.14 -13.96 -25.58
C GLY A 172 -1.80 -12.47 -25.80
N GLN A 173 -1.24 -12.17 -26.96
CA GLN A 173 -0.50 -10.94 -27.35
C GLN A 173 -1.22 -9.57 -27.20
N ASN A 174 -2.44 -9.51 -26.68
CA ASN A 174 -3.27 -8.29 -26.70
C ASN A 174 -3.46 -7.60 -25.34
N PHE A 175 -2.78 -8.03 -24.28
CA PHE A 175 -2.77 -7.26 -23.04
C PHE A 175 -1.77 -6.11 -23.12
N ARG A 176 -2.28 -4.87 -23.10
CA ARG A 176 -1.47 -3.65 -22.94
C ARG A 176 -0.58 -3.79 -21.71
N ILE A 177 0.67 -3.36 -21.82
CA ILE A 177 1.57 -3.14 -20.68
C ILE A 177 0.83 -2.18 -19.75
N VAL A 178 0.30 -2.71 -18.64
CA VAL A 178 -0.27 -1.89 -17.58
C VAL A 178 0.87 -1.60 -16.63
N GLU A 179 1.18 -0.32 -16.42
CA GLU A 179 2.01 0.10 -15.29
C GLU A 179 1.18 -0.11 -14.02
N PHE A 180 1.25 -1.31 -13.45
CA PHE A 180 0.47 -1.67 -12.26
C PHE A 180 0.90 -0.89 -11.01
N PHE A 181 2.14 -0.39 -11.00
CA PHE A 181 2.74 0.29 -9.87
C PHE A 181 3.24 1.67 -10.29
N SER A 182 2.36 2.66 -10.24
CA SER A 182 2.80 4.05 -10.23
C SER A 182 3.12 4.41 -8.78
N ILE A 183 4.39 4.51 -8.42
CA ILE A 183 4.81 5.03 -7.11
C ILE A 183 4.89 6.55 -7.23
N PRO A 184 3.90 7.30 -6.73
CA PRO A 184 3.96 8.75 -6.76
C PRO A 184 5.19 9.28 -6.02
N TRP A 185 5.79 10.33 -6.57
CA TRP A 185 6.98 10.98 -6.02
C TRP A 185 6.79 11.49 -4.58
N TYR A 186 5.56 11.82 -4.18
CA TYR A 186 5.26 12.23 -2.81
C TYR A 186 5.44 11.09 -1.80
N LEU A 187 5.22 9.83 -2.19
CA LEU A 187 5.46 8.66 -1.32
C LEU A 187 6.95 8.43 -1.12
N ALA A 188 7.77 8.68 -2.15
CA ALA A 188 9.22 8.61 -2.03
C ALA A 188 9.75 9.64 -1.02
N GLY A 189 9.28 10.89 -1.11
CA GLY A 189 9.60 11.93 -0.13
C GLY A 189 9.13 11.57 1.28
N GLY A 190 7.90 11.06 1.39
CA GLY A 190 7.34 10.59 2.67
C GLY A 190 8.14 9.44 3.29
N ALA A 191 8.62 8.49 2.49
CA ALA A 191 9.43 7.37 2.94
C ALA A 191 10.80 7.81 3.48
N ILE A 192 11.48 8.74 2.79
CA ILE A 192 12.76 9.30 3.26
C ILE A 192 12.56 10.07 4.55
N LEU A 193 11.53 10.91 4.62
CA LEU A 193 11.20 11.65 5.84
C LEU A 193 10.92 10.69 7.00
N PHE A 194 10.14 9.64 6.75
CA PHE A 194 9.82 8.63 7.76
C PHE A 194 11.07 7.87 8.22
N ALA A 195 11.98 7.52 7.31
CA ALA A 195 13.26 6.89 7.65
C ALA A 195 14.13 7.77 8.55
N VAL A 196 14.20 9.08 8.28
CA VAL A 196 14.90 10.06 9.12
C VAL A 196 14.24 10.17 10.51
N LEU A 197 12.91 10.19 10.59
CA LEU A 197 12.21 10.24 11.87
C LEU A 197 12.50 9.00 12.72
N ILE A 198 12.46 7.82 12.12
CA ILE A 198 12.76 6.56 12.82
C ILE A 198 14.23 6.52 13.28
N SER A 199 15.17 6.96 12.45
CA SER A 199 16.59 7.00 12.84
C SER A 199 16.85 8.00 13.98
N LEU A 200 16.17 9.15 13.96
CA LEU A 200 16.21 10.12 15.04
C LEU A 200 15.67 9.53 16.34
N ILE A 201 14.52 8.85 16.31
CA ILE A 201 13.93 8.19 17.49
C ILE A 201 14.90 7.15 18.07
N ALA A 202 15.49 6.32 17.20
CA ALA A 202 16.50 5.34 17.60
C ALA A 202 17.73 5.99 18.26
N ALA A 203 18.13 7.17 17.78
CA ALA A 203 19.29 7.89 18.27
C ALA A 203 19.08 8.63 19.61
N ILE A 204 17.85 8.82 20.07
CA ILE A 204 17.56 9.57 21.31
C ILE A 204 18.31 8.97 22.50
N TYR A 205 18.18 7.66 22.71
CA TYR A 205 18.81 6.97 23.83
C TYR A 205 20.35 7.07 23.81
N PRO A 206 21.06 6.69 22.72
CA PRO A 206 22.51 6.83 22.67
C PRO A 206 22.97 8.29 22.76
N ALA A 207 22.30 9.24 22.11
CA ALA A 207 22.67 10.66 22.17
C ALA A 207 22.62 11.21 23.60
N LEU A 208 21.56 10.87 24.36
CA LEU A 208 21.45 11.22 25.77
C LEU A 208 22.58 10.59 26.61
N ARG A 209 22.97 9.36 26.28
CA ARG A 209 24.05 8.67 26.97
C ARG A 209 25.42 9.30 26.69
N ALA A 210 25.66 9.74 25.46
CA ALA A 210 26.87 10.46 25.07
C ALA A 210 27.00 11.81 25.80
N ALA A 211 25.90 12.55 25.89
CA ALA A 211 25.87 13.83 26.58
C ALA A 211 26.20 13.67 28.08
N LYS A 212 25.82 12.56 28.71
CA LYS A 212 26.07 12.28 30.13
C LYS A 212 27.45 11.67 30.43
N VAL A 213 28.36 11.62 29.45
CA VAL A 213 29.74 11.19 29.70
C VAL A 213 30.43 12.16 30.67
N ASP A 214 31.08 11.59 31.69
CA ASP A 214 31.81 12.34 32.71
C ASP A 214 33.22 12.70 32.17
N PRO A 215 33.58 14.00 32.05
CA PRO A 215 34.86 14.43 31.51
C PRO A 215 36.05 13.88 32.27
N ILE A 216 35.95 13.76 33.60
CA ILE A 216 37.04 13.30 34.45
C ILE A 216 37.28 11.80 34.21
N LYS A 217 36.21 11.01 34.09
CA LYS A 217 36.32 9.58 33.79
C LYS A 217 36.77 9.32 32.36
N ALA A 218 36.37 10.17 31.41
CA ALA A 218 36.77 10.06 30.02
C ALA A 218 38.27 10.36 29.80
N LEU A 219 38.86 11.26 30.61
CA LEU A 219 40.28 11.61 30.55
C LEU A 219 41.17 10.70 31.41
N ARG A 220 40.64 10.13 32.49
CA ARG A 220 41.34 9.18 33.37
C ARG A 220 41.31 7.73 32.86
N TYR A 221 40.81 7.50 31.64
CA TYR A 221 40.83 6.18 31.03
C TYR A 221 42.23 5.91 30.44
N GLU A 222 43.21 5.77 31.33
CA GLU A 222 44.50 5.08 31.20
C GLU A 222 44.84 4.46 32.55
#